data_AF-A0A9J6E2W1-F1
#
_entry.id   AF-A0A9J6E2W1-F1
#
_cell.length_a   1.000
_cell.length_b   1.000
_cell.length_c   1.000
_cell.angle_alpha   90.00
_cell.angle_beta   90.00
_cell.angle_gamma   90.00
#
_symmetry.space_group_name_H-M   'P 1'
#
loop_
_entity.id
_entity.type
_entity.pdbx_description
1 polymer ?
#
loop_
_entity_poly.entity_id
_entity_poly.type
_entity_poly.pdbx_seq_one_letter_code
_entity_poly.pdbx_strand_id
1 'polypeptide(L)'
;MGRNTFLPSSSSCVSRSLNHPTPSTLVSSITFNWKHKWLVEAQTNLLLSVSSACDPTLNKKLKRKINFLWKQVKTDSYAEVLSSLEPSYAVLLMWCYLIAYLDAQKQRDVIHSYKVKFLDVFKTAVLLSKTAAPTHVLEHSRCLLRHATHDDFKEQLVPALQKAMLRNPEIIMESVAHVLQGVTLELSPYLSELGKSLAQETRKKTAFYDNRRQLIQEKDAAPSKAEIHRNMEQAASLEAKVRGHRKKLECQLEEVMRIASQRDLVMQYESQARHLNRQFYEIQQKMVEEMHQTEIGEGSKQPGHMERSMYQEMITCEARLSNLESDLLESPEKVETNEQSRIHDQGAMLKLRGYVLQLAEEHLVAKDETCRQGAVVALKNLAHQCGSQEALEALIKHLVGVLNDQDFVDAEMSTSSEVAVLYRVVKRLQLERSSKACIPPHGETAL
;
A
#
# COMPACT_ATOMS: atom_id res chain seq x y z
N MET A 1 -74.65 -23.30 12.39
CA MET A 1 -74.61 -23.88 13.75
C MET A 1 -73.22 -23.57 14.30
N GLY A 2 -72.99 -22.45 15.01
CA GLY A 2 -73.38 -22.17 16.40
C GLY A 2 -72.39 -22.90 17.34
N ARG A 3 -71.66 -22.30 18.29
CA ARG A 3 -71.81 -21.15 19.21
C ARG A 3 -70.37 -20.73 19.63
N ASN A 4 -69.93 -19.47 19.74
CA ASN A 4 -70.31 -18.34 20.62
C ASN A 4 -70.26 -18.57 22.14
N THR A 5 -69.77 -17.51 22.81
CA THR A 5 -69.82 -17.12 24.24
C THR A 5 -68.58 -17.46 25.10
N PHE A 6 -68.02 -16.62 26.00
CA PHE A 6 -68.50 -15.42 26.73
C PHE A 6 -67.34 -14.46 27.07
N LEU A 7 -67.62 -13.15 27.08
CA LEU A 7 -66.86 -12.08 27.77
C LEU A 7 -67.06 -12.16 29.30
N PRO A 8 -66.27 -11.40 30.08
CA PRO A 8 -66.94 -10.41 30.92
C PRO A 8 -66.32 -9.01 30.83
N SER A 9 -67.22 -8.04 30.80
CA SER A 9 -67.00 -6.61 31.03
C SER A 9 -67.14 -6.28 32.50
N SER A 10 -66.23 -5.47 33.05
CA SER A 10 -66.60 -4.45 34.05
C SER A 10 -65.56 -3.35 34.12
N SER A 11 -66.05 -2.16 33.83
CA SER A 11 -65.54 -0.81 34.03
C SER A 11 -64.93 -0.51 35.41
N SER A 12 -63.83 0.25 35.43
CA SER A 12 -63.66 1.36 36.37
C SER A 12 -62.76 2.44 35.78
N CYS A 13 -63.34 3.62 35.55
CA CYS A 13 -62.64 4.85 35.22
C CYS A 13 -61.68 5.26 36.36
N VAL A 14 -60.43 5.58 36.03
CA VAL A 14 -59.60 6.47 36.83
C VAL A 14 -58.95 7.47 35.88
N SER A 15 -59.44 8.70 35.94
CA SER A 15 -58.89 9.89 35.30
C SER A 15 -57.53 10.20 35.93
N ARG A 16 -56.44 10.19 35.15
CA ARG A 16 -55.18 10.85 35.53
C ARG A 16 -54.63 11.68 34.38
N SER A 17 -54.60 12.98 34.66
CA SER A 17 -53.97 14.10 33.97
C SER A 17 -52.82 13.73 33.03
N LEU A 18 -52.97 14.11 31.76
CA LEU A 18 -51.91 14.20 30.76
C LEU A 18 -50.95 15.33 31.15
N ASN A 19 -49.80 14.98 31.72
CA ASN A 19 -48.63 15.86 31.66
C ASN A 19 -47.78 15.42 30.47
N HIS A 20 -47.85 16.17 29.36
CA HIS A 20 -46.92 16.01 28.25
C HIS A 20 -45.52 16.45 28.70
N PRO A 21 -44.48 15.61 28.55
CA PRO A 21 -43.11 16.08 28.69
C PRO A 21 -42.73 16.87 27.44
N THR A 22 -42.13 18.04 27.64
CA THR A 22 -41.56 18.87 26.58
C THR A 22 -40.37 18.19 25.90
N PRO A 23 -40.03 18.53 24.64
CA PRO A 23 -39.04 17.82 23.82
C PRO A 23 -37.58 17.92 24.28
N SER A 24 -37.29 18.50 25.45
CA SER A 24 -35.92 18.85 25.89
C SER A 24 -35.27 17.85 26.85
N THR A 25 -35.90 16.71 27.14
CA THR A 25 -35.34 15.67 28.04
C THR A 25 -35.07 14.31 27.37
N LEU A 26 -35.13 14.22 26.05
CA LEU A 26 -34.76 13.02 25.27
C LEU A 26 -33.28 13.01 24.83
N VAL A 27 -32.36 13.50 25.68
CA VAL A 27 -30.92 13.55 25.36
C VAL A 27 -30.06 12.65 26.26
N SER A 28 -30.63 11.89 27.19
CA SER A 28 -29.83 10.97 28.00
C SER A 28 -30.35 9.53 27.91
N SER A 29 -29.54 8.68 27.27
CA SER A 29 -29.60 7.21 27.30
C SER A 29 -30.50 6.55 26.27
N ILE A 30 -30.05 6.53 25.00
CA ILE A 30 -30.43 5.47 24.07
C ILE A 30 -29.80 4.18 24.63
N THR A 31 -30.62 3.37 25.31
CA THR A 31 -30.28 1.99 25.61
C THR A 31 -29.99 1.27 24.28
N PHE A 32 -28.80 0.68 24.17
CA PHE A 32 -28.35 -0.11 23.02
C PHE A 32 -29.43 -1.14 22.65
N ASN A 33 -30.24 -0.82 21.65
CA ASN A 33 -31.47 -1.53 21.37
C ASN A 33 -31.18 -2.66 20.38
N TRP A 34 -31.37 -3.90 20.83
CA TRP A 34 -31.25 -5.14 20.05
C TRP A 34 -31.99 -5.10 18.70
N LYS A 35 -32.98 -4.20 18.53
CA LYS A 35 -33.67 -3.94 17.26
C LYS A 35 -32.78 -3.43 16.12
N HIS A 36 -31.56 -2.96 16.36
CA HIS A 36 -30.67 -2.51 15.28
C HIS A 36 -29.64 -3.58 14.88
N LYS A 37 -29.28 -4.51 15.79
CA LYS A 37 -28.26 -5.53 15.53
C LYS A 37 -28.64 -6.45 14.38
N TRP A 38 -29.84 -7.04 14.42
CA TRP A 38 -30.34 -7.93 13.37
C TRP A 38 -30.46 -7.22 12.02
N LEU A 39 -30.77 -5.92 12.02
CA LEU A 39 -30.89 -5.15 10.79
C LEU A 39 -29.52 -4.93 10.13
N VAL A 40 -28.50 -4.54 10.93
CA VAL A 40 -27.14 -4.39 10.43
C VAL A 40 -26.58 -5.74 9.96
N GLU A 41 -26.87 -6.82 10.67
CA GLU A 41 -26.50 -8.18 10.27
C GLU A 41 -27.20 -8.65 8.98
N ALA A 42 -28.48 -8.34 8.80
CA ALA A 42 -29.16 -8.60 7.52
C ALA A 42 -28.54 -7.79 6.37
N GLN A 43 -28.13 -6.55 6.64
CA GLN A 43 -27.44 -5.70 5.67
C GLN A 43 -26.05 -6.25 5.30
N THR A 44 -25.29 -6.79 6.25
CA THR A 44 -23.97 -7.40 5.99
C THR A 44 -24.11 -8.63 5.09
N ASN A 45 -25.10 -9.50 5.38
CA ASN A 45 -25.35 -10.70 4.59
C ASN A 45 -25.85 -10.38 3.17
N LEU A 46 -26.74 -9.39 3.03
CA LEU A 46 -27.19 -8.91 1.72
C LEU A 46 -26.02 -8.32 0.91
N LEU A 47 -25.15 -7.54 1.56
CA LEU A 47 -23.96 -6.99 0.93
C LEU A 47 -23.05 -8.10 0.40
N LEU A 48 -22.79 -9.14 1.21
CA LEU A 48 -21.98 -10.29 0.80
C LEU A 48 -22.60 -11.04 -0.37
N SER A 49 -23.91 -11.31 -0.32
CA SER A 49 -24.62 -12.03 -1.39
C SER A 49 -24.57 -11.27 -2.72
N VAL A 50 -24.79 -9.96 -2.70
CA VAL A 50 -24.71 -9.13 -3.91
C VAL A 50 -23.26 -9.02 -4.41
N SER A 51 -22.29 -8.85 -3.51
CA SER A 51 -20.88 -8.76 -3.88
C SER A 51 -20.38 -10.07 -4.52
N SER A 52 -20.84 -11.20 -4.00
CA SER A 52 -20.50 -12.54 -4.50
C SER A 52 -21.09 -12.84 -5.89
N ALA A 53 -22.13 -12.11 -6.31
CA ALA A 53 -22.68 -12.22 -7.66
C ALA A 53 -21.76 -11.61 -8.74
N CYS A 54 -20.71 -10.87 -8.34
CA CYS A 54 -19.71 -10.25 -9.22
C CYS A 54 -20.32 -9.37 -10.33
N ASP A 55 -21.55 -8.86 -10.16
CA ASP A 55 -22.22 -7.99 -11.12
C ASP A 55 -21.87 -6.51 -10.84
N PRO A 56 -21.16 -5.81 -11.74
CA PRO A 56 -20.75 -4.43 -11.51
C PRO A 56 -21.92 -3.45 -11.38
N THR A 57 -23.05 -3.73 -12.06
CA THR A 57 -24.24 -2.89 -12.03
C THR A 57 -24.95 -3.00 -10.69
N LEU A 58 -25.12 -4.22 -10.16
CA LEU A 58 -25.67 -4.47 -8.84
C LEU A 58 -24.77 -3.89 -7.75
N ASN A 59 -23.46 -4.09 -7.82
CA ASN A 59 -22.50 -3.51 -6.88
C ASN A 59 -22.55 -1.97 -6.87
N LYS A 60 -22.69 -1.34 -8.04
CA LYS A 60 -22.88 0.12 -8.13
C LYS A 60 -24.19 0.58 -7.48
N LYS A 61 -25.29 -0.16 -7.66
CA LYS A 61 -26.59 0.12 -7.03
C LYS A 61 -26.52 -0.05 -5.51
N LEU A 62 -25.90 -1.13 -5.03
CA LEU A 62 -25.67 -1.44 -3.62
C LEU A 62 -24.88 -0.33 -2.94
N LYS A 63 -23.73 0.07 -3.52
CA LYS A 63 -22.90 1.16 -3.03
C LYS A 63 -23.68 2.48 -2.92
N ARG A 64 -24.53 2.80 -3.90
CA ARG A 64 -25.40 4.00 -3.83
C ARG A 64 -26.40 3.92 -2.68
N LYS A 65 -27.08 2.79 -2.51
CA LYS A 65 -28.08 2.59 -1.46
C LYS A 65 -27.45 2.65 -0.06
N ILE A 66 -26.30 2.02 0.14
CA ILE A 66 -25.65 2.00 1.45
C ILE A 66 -25.05 3.37 1.80
N ASN A 67 -24.47 4.07 0.83
CA ASN A 67 -24.01 5.45 1.03
C ASN A 67 -25.17 6.39 1.35
N PHE A 68 -26.34 6.20 0.73
CA PHE A 68 -27.52 6.98 1.06
C PHE A 68 -28.00 6.71 2.49
N LEU A 69 -27.95 5.46 2.95
CA LEU A 69 -28.27 5.10 4.33
C LEU A 69 -27.33 5.80 5.34
N TRP A 70 -26.02 5.80 5.09
CA TRP A 70 -25.05 6.47 5.97
C TRP A 70 -25.07 8.01 5.89
N LYS A 71 -25.85 8.60 4.98
CA LYS A 71 -26.17 10.03 5.04
C LYS A 71 -27.29 10.33 6.05
N GLN A 72 -28.14 9.35 6.34
CA GLN A 72 -29.30 9.51 7.22
C GLN A 72 -29.03 9.02 8.64
N VAL A 73 -28.04 8.16 8.84
CA VAL A 73 -27.70 7.55 10.12
C VAL A 73 -26.29 7.97 10.53
N LYS A 74 -26.07 8.20 11.83
CA LYS A 74 -24.73 8.46 12.38
C LYS A 74 -23.84 7.23 12.15
N THR A 75 -22.76 7.41 11.41
CA THR A 75 -21.81 6.34 11.07
C THR A 75 -21.12 5.74 12.28
N ASP A 76 -20.86 6.53 13.32
CA ASP A 76 -20.28 6.06 14.57
C ASP A 76 -21.20 5.04 15.28
N SER A 77 -22.49 5.36 15.44
CA SER A 77 -23.47 4.43 15.99
C SER A 77 -23.64 3.16 15.14
N TYR A 78 -23.51 3.28 13.82
CA TYR A 78 -23.51 2.11 12.93
C TYR A 78 -22.27 1.24 13.13
N ALA A 79 -21.09 1.86 13.26
CA ALA A 79 -19.81 1.19 13.51
C ALA A 79 -19.79 0.49 14.87
N GLU A 80 -20.42 1.07 15.89
CA GLU A 80 -20.57 0.47 17.21
C GLU A 80 -21.40 -0.83 17.14
N VAL A 81 -22.55 -0.80 16.45
CA VAL A 81 -23.36 -2.01 16.23
C VAL A 81 -22.58 -3.05 15.41
N LEU A 82 -21.90 -2.63 14.35
CA LEU A 82 -21.09 -3.50 13.50
C LEU A 82 -19.94 -4.17 14.28
N SER A 83 -19.35 -3.46 15.24
CA SER A 83 -18.29 -3.98 16.13
C SER A 83 -18.79 -5.06 17.10
N SER A 84 -20.10 -5.15 17.32
CA SER A 84 -20.74 -6.16 18.18
C SER A 84 -21.17 -7.43 17.45
N LEU A 85 -21.03 -7.47 16.12
CA LEU A 85 -21.35 -8.63 15.30
C LEU A 85 -20.20 -9.65 15.31
N GLU A 86 -20.54 -10.92 15.10
CA GLU A 86 -19.54 -11.99 15.00
C GLU A 86 -18.68 -11.83 13.74
N PRO A 87 -17.33 -11.96 13.84
CA PRO A 87 -16.45 -11.86 12.69
C PRO A 87 -16.81 -12.85 11.57
N SER A 88 -17.05 -12.33 10.37
CA SER A 88 -17.38 -13.11 9.17
C SER A 88 -17.01 -12.32 7.92
N TYR A 89 -17.02 -12.94 6.74
CA TYR A 89 -16.83 -12.23 5.47
C TYR A 89 -17.89 -11.14 5.24
N ALA A 90 -19.12 -11.35 5.71
CA ALA A 90 -20.19 -10.38 5.62
C ALA A 90 -19.88 -9.12 6.44
N VAL A 91 -19.48 -9.31 7.70
CA VAL A 91 -19.09 -8.20 8.59
C VAL A 91 -17.83 -7.50 8.07
N LEU A 92 -16.85 -8.26 7.57
CA LEU A 92 -15.63 -7.71 6.98
C LEU A 92 -15.93 -6.83 5.77
N LEU A 93 -16.74 -7.30 4.81
CA LEU A 93 -17.11 -6.50 3.65
C LEU A 93 -17.88 -5.24 4.06
N MET A 94 -18.74 -5.32 5.08
CA MET A 94 -19.43 -4.14 5.59
C MET A 94 -18.46 -3.12 6.17
N TRP A 95 -17.44 -3.55 6.91
CA TRP A 95 -16.34 -2.68 7.34
C TRP A 95 -15.62 -2.04 6.15
N CYS A 96 -15.32 -2.82 5.10
CA CYS A 96 -14.68 -2.29 3.90
C CYS A 96 -15.50 -1.15 3.27
N TYR A 97 -16.81 -1.36 3.09
CA TYR A 97 -17.69 -0.33 2.52
C TYR A 97 -17.82 0.90 3.43
N LEU A 98 -17.93 0.70 4.75
CA LEU A 98 -18.03 1.78 5.71
C LEU A 98 -16.76 2.63 5.75
N ILE A 99 -15.59 2.00 5.82
CA ILE A 99 -14.29 2.69 5.80
C ILE A 99 -14.11 3.45 4.50
N ALA A 100 -14.46 2.85 3.35
CA ALA A 100 -14.41 3.54 2.06
C ALA A 100 -15.34 4.76 2.01
N TYR A 101 -16.52 4.69 2.65
CA TYR A 101 -17.43 5.83 2.79
C TYR A 101 -16.85 6.92 3.70
N LEU A 102 -16.38 6.55 4.90
CA LEU A 102 -15.76 7.47 5.86
C LEU A 102 -14.53 8.16 5.27
N ASP A 103 -13.72 7.43 4.50
CA ASP A 103 -12.58 7.96 3.77
C ASP A 103 -13.00 9.07 2.79
N ALA A 104 -14.07 8.83 2.04
CA ALA A 104 -14.62 9.82 1.10
C ALA A 104 -15.21 11.03 1.81
N GLN A 105 -15.67 10.87 3.05
CA GLN A 105 -16.13 11.96 3.91
C GLN A 105 -15.01 12.60 4.74
N LYS A 106 -13.76 12.15 4.59
CA LYS A 106 -12.60 12.60 5.39
C LYS A 106 -12.77 12.43 6.91
N GLN A 107 -13.60 11.50 7.35
CA GLN A 107 -13.84 11.20 8.77
C GLN A 107 -12.81 10.21 9.33
N ARG A 108 -11.54 10.62 9.34
CA ARG A 108 -10.41 9.77 9.76
C ARG A 108 -10.46 9.39 11.24
N ASP A 109 -10.96 10.27 12.10
CA ASP A 109 -11.05 10.03 13.54
C ASP A 109 -11.93 8.81 13.87
N VAL A 110 -13.09 8.72 13.20
CA VAL A 110 -14.01 7.57 13.34
C VAL A 110 -13.34 6.28 12.89
N ILE A 111 -12.61 6.30 11.77
CA ILE A 111 -11.86 5.12 11.30
C ILE A 111 -10.85 4.68 12.34
N HIS A 112 -10.11 5.63 12.92
CA HIS A 112 -9.10 5.32 13.93
C HIS A 112 -9.71 4.72 15.21
N SER A 113 -10.86 5.23 15.67
CA SER A 113 -11.58 4.72 16.83
C SER A 113 -11.99 3.25 16.72
N TYR A 114 -12.23 2.75 15.50
CA TYR A 114 -12.62 1.36 15.26
C TYR A 114 -11.52 0.51 14.62
N LYS A 115 -10.29 1.05 14.46
CA LYS A 115 -9.18 0.38 13.76
C LYS A 115 -8.88 -1.01 14.28
N VAL A 116 -8.76 -1.13 15.60
CA VAL A 116 -8.52 -2.41 16.27
C VAL A 116 -9.63 -3.41 15.95
N LYS A 117 -10.89 -2.96 15.94
CA LYS A 117 -12.06 -3.83 15.71
C LYS A 117 -12.09 -4.41 14.30
N PHE A 118 -11.91 -3.59 13.27
CA PHE A 118 -11.95 -4.10 11.90
C PHE A 118 -10.71 -4.93 11.55
N LEU A 119 -9.54 -4.64 12.14
CA LEU A 119 -8.35 -5.48 11.99
C LEU A 119 -8.53 -6.84 12.68
N ASP A 120 -9.19 -6.89 13.84
CA ASP A 120 -9.56 -8.14 14.51
C ASP A 120 -10.53 -8.98 13.66
N VAL A 121 -11.53 -8.35 13.03
CA VAL A 121 -12.43 -9.02 12.10
C VAL A 121 -11.65 -9.58 10.90
N PHE A 122 -10.75 -8.79 10.31
CA PHE A 122 -9.91 -9.24 9.19
C PHE A 122 -9.04 -10.44 9.57
N LYS A 123 -8.31 -10.36 10.70
CA LYS A 123 -7.49 -11.47 11.21
C LYS A 123 -8.34 -12.73 11.39
N THR A 124 -9.51 -12.59 12.01
CA THR A 124 -10.38 -13.75 12.34
C THR A 124 -10.99 -14.36 11.08
N ALA A 125 -11.57 -13.55 10.20
CA ALA A 125 -12.27 -14.02 9.02
C ALA A 125 -11.33 -14.49 7.90
N VAL A 126 -10.13 -13.91 7.79
CA VAL A 126 -9.19 -14.20 6.69
C VAL A 126 -8.00 -15.02 7.18
N LEU A 127 -7.17 -14.48 8.08
CA LEU A 127 -5.88 -15.10 8.45
C LEU A 127 -6.02 -16.31 9.39
N LEU A 128 -7.07 -16.36 10.21
CA LEU A 128 -7.38 -17.49 11.09
C LEU A 128 -8.34 -18.49 10.45
N SER A 129 -8.80 -18.23 9.23
CA SER A 129 -9.73 -19.11 8.52
C SER A 129 -9.13 -20.48 8.22
N LYS A 130 -10.00 -21.48 8.15
CA LYS A 130 -9.68 -22.83 7.67
C LYS A 130 -9.98 -23.01 6.17
N THR A 131 -10.58 -22.00 5.53
CA THR A 131 -10.95 -22.01 4.12
C THR A 131 -10.39 -20.79 3.41
N ALA A 132 -10.13 -20.93 2.11
CA ALA A 132 -9.60 -19.83 1.31
C ALA A 132 -10.61 -18.68 1.29
N ALA A 133 -10.10 -17.46 1.53
CA ALA A 133 -10.93 -16.27 1.45
C ALA A 133 -11.26 -15.99 -0.03
N PRO A 134 -12.52 -15.70 -0.39
CA PRO A 134 -12.86 -15.36 -1.77
C PRO A 134 -12.09 -14.12 -2.25
N THR A 135 -11.56 -14.15 -3.48
CA THR A 135 -10.76 -13.05 -4.05
C THR A 135 -11.46 -11.69 -3.96
N HIS A 136 -12.78 -11.63 -4.22
CA HIS A 136 -13.54 -10.38 -4.11
C HIS A 136 -13.52 -9.78 -2.68
N VAL A 137 -13.45 -10.62 -1.64
CA VAL A 137 -13.33 -10.16 -0.24
C VAL A 137 -11.93 -9.60 0.00
N LEU A 138 -10.90 -10.27 -0.52
CA LEU A 138 -9.51 -9.83 -0.39
C LEU A 138 -9.26 -8.50 -1.11
N GLU A 139 -9.77 -8.34 -2.33
CA GLU A 139 -9.68 -7.10 -3.10
C GLU A 139 -10.31 -5.91 -2.36
N HIS A 140 -11.50 -6.11 -1.78
CA HIS A 140 -12.16 -5.06 -1.00
C HIS A 140 -11.41 -4.75 0.30
N SER A 141 -10.70 -5.73 0.88
CA SER A 141 -9.93 -5.54 2.13
C SER A 141 -8.79 -4.53 1.98
N ARG A 142 -8.38 -4.15 0.77
CA ARG A 142 -7.39 -3.06 0.59
C ARG A 142 -7.82 -1.74 1.24
N CYS A 143 -9.12 -1.46 1.36
CA CYS A 143 -9.58 -0.21 1.98
C CYS A 143 -9.42 -0.15 3.50
N LEU A 144 -9.34 -1.29 4.20
CA LEU A 144 -9.03 -1.33 5.63
C LEU A 144 -7.52 -1.36 5.85
N LEU A 145 -6.79 -2.13 5.03
CA LEU A 145 -5.35 -2.36 5.20
C LEU A 145 -4.50 -1.10 5.00
N ARG A 146 -4.97 -0.15 4.18
CA ARG A 146 -4.32 1.16 4.01
C ARG A 146 -4.24 2.00 5.29
N HIS A 147 -5.05 1.67 6.30
CA HIS A 147 -5.11 2.39 7.57
C HIS A 147 -4.27 1.73 8.67
N ALA A 148 -3.64 0.58 8.38
CA ALA A 148 -2.73 -0.06 9.32
C ALA A 148 -1.47 0.80 9.50
N THR A 149 -1.08 1.06 10.74
CA THR A 149 0.20 1.71 11.07
C THR A 149 1.32 0.68 11.19
N HIS A 150 2.57 1.14 11.30
CA HIS A 150 3.71 0.27 11.60
C HIS A 150 3.51 -0.56 12.87
N ASP A 151 2.90 0.01 13.91
CA ASP A 151 2.61 -0.70 15.16
C ASP A 151 1.55 -1.77 14.95
N ASP A 152 0.45 -1.46 14.26
CA ASP A 152 -0.59 -2.45 13.93
C ASP A 152 0.02 -3.60 13.10
N PHE A 153 0.86 -3.25 12.12
CA PHE A 153 1.48 -4.22 11.25
C PHE A 153 2.44 -5.13 12.01
N LYS A 154 3.33 -4.54 12.81
CA LYS A 154 4.34 -5.27 13.59
C LYS A 154 3.73 -6.14 14.68
N GLU A 155 2.80 -5.59 15.45
CA GLU A 155 2.29 -6.26 16.65
C GLU A 155 1.14 -7.22 16.34
N GLN A 156 0.36 -6.95 15.30
CA GLN A 156 -0.85 -7.72 15.02
C GLN A 156 -0.78 -8.49 13.70
N LEU A 157 -0.35 -7.86 12.60
CA LEU A 157 -0.42 -8.49 11.28
C LEU A 157 0.76 -9.44 11.01
N VAL A 158 2.00 -9.07 11.32
CA VAL A 158 3.18 -9.92 11.10
C VAL A 158 3.04 -11.26 11.84
N PRO A 159 2.73 -11.31 13.16
CA PRO A 159 2.57 -12.58 13.86
C PRO A 159 1.39 -13.40 13.33
N ALA A 160 0.29 -12.74 12.95
CA ALA A 160 -0.88 -13.42 12.38
C ALA A 160 -0.57 -14.03 11.01
N LEU A 161 0.14 -13.29 10.15
CA LEU A 161 0.59 -13.76 8.85
C LEU A 161 1.50 -14.98 9.00
N GLN A 162 2.57 -14.87 9.79
CA GLN A 162 3.50 -15.99 10.02
C GLN A 162 2.79 -17.23 10.56
N LYS A 163 1.94 -17.06 11.57
CA LYS A 163 1.16 -18.17 12.15
C LYS A 163 0.18 -18.76 11.15
N ALA A 164 -0.37 -17.98 10.23
CA ALA A 164 -1.28 -18.47 9.20
C ALA A 164 -0.53 -19.23 8.10
N MET A 165 0.63 -18.73 7.67
CA MET A 165 1.52 -19.40 6.71
C MET A 165 1.98 -20.77 7.22
N LEU A 166 2.40 -20.87 8.48
CA LEU A 166 2.85 -22.13 9.08
C LEU A 166 1.74 -23.19 9.20
N ARG A 167 0.48 -22.75 9.34
CA ARG A 167 -0.66 -23.66 9.55
C ARG A 167 -1.20 -24.21 8.23
N ASN A 168 -1.53 -23.33 7.28
CA ASN A 168 -2.22 -23.70 6.04
C ASN A 168 -1.74 -22.81 4.88
N PRO A 169 -0.51 -23.01 4.40
CA PRO A 169 0.08 -22.13 3.39
C PRO A 169 -0.68 -22.14 2.07
N GLU A 170 -1.21 -23.28 1.64
CA GLU A 170 -1.96 -23.42 0.40
C GLU A 170 -3.23 -22.58 0.39
N ILE A 171 -3.79 -22.33 1.58
CA ILE A 171 -5.01 -21.55 1.77
C ILE A 171 -4.70 -20.06 1.90
N ILE A 172 -3.60 -19.73 2.58
CA ILE A 172 -3.35 -18.38 3.07
C ILE A 172 -2.45 -17.56 2.14
N MET A 173 -1.66 -18.18 1.24
CA MET A 173 -0.70 -17.44 0.39
C MET A 173 -1.35 -16.31 -0.43
N GLU A 174 -2.53 -16.53 -1.02
CA GLU A 174 -3.25 -15.47 -1.75
C GLU A 174 -3.66 -14.31 -0.81
N SER A 175 -4.06 -14.63 0.42
CA SER A 175 -4.40 -13.62 1.43
C SER A 175 -3.16 -12.82 1.86
N VAL A 176 -2.01 -13.47 2.05
CA VAL A 176 -0.74 -12.78 2.35
C VAL A 176 -0.38 -11.81 1.24
N ALA A 177 -0.48 -12.25 -0.01
CA ALA A 177 -0.22 -11.40 -1.17
C ALA A 177 -1.09 -10.14 -1.16
N HIS A 178 -2.39 -10.28 -0.90
CA HIS A 178 -3.32 -9.14 -0.80
C HIS A 178 -3.03 -8.23 0.40
N VAL A 179 -2.59 -8.78 1.54
CA VAL A 179 -2.18 -7.97 2.69
C VAL A 179 -1.01 -7.07 2.34
N LEU A 180 0.05 -7.64 1.76
CA LEU A 180 1.27 -6.92 1.39
C LEU A 180 1.01 -5.89 0.28
N GLN A 181 0.06 -6.15 -0.62
CA GLN A 181 -0.38 -5.19 -1.62
C GLN A 181 -1.25 -4.07 -1.03
N GLY A 182 -2.02 -4.41 0.02
CA GLY A 182 -3.08 -3.56 0.55
C GLY A 182 -2.60 -2.50 1.53
N VAL A 183 -1.49 -2.76 2.23
CA VAL A 183 -0.86 -1.80 3.14
C VAL A 183 -0.18 -0.67 2.37
N THR A 184 -0.08 0.50 3.01
CA THR A 184 0.62 1.68 2.47
C THR A 184 1.89 1.99 3.24
N LEU A 185 2.45 0.97 3.91
CA LEU A 185 3.62 1.06 4.77
C LEU A 185 4.88 0.74 3.97
N GLU A 186 5.98 1.37 4.33
CA GLU A 186 7.31 1.00 3.86
C GLU A 186 7.73 -0.28 4.59
N LEU A 187 7.98 -1.38 3.87
CA LEU A 187 8.15 -2.71 4.48
C LEU A 187 9.61 -3.15 4.69
N SER A 188 10.60 -2.27 4.49
CA SER A 188 12.02 -2.57 4.72
C SER A 188 12.30 -3.25 6.07
N PRO A 189 11.70 -2.80 7.19
CA PRO A 189 11.96 -3.41 8.50
C PRO A 189 11.52 -4.87 8.63
N TYR A 190 10.56 -5.31 7.80
CA TYR A 190 9.92 -6.62 7.91
C TYR A 190 10.41 -7.62 6.86
N LEU A 191 11.28 -7.21 5.93
CA LEU A 191 11.75 -8.05 4.82
C LEU A 191 12.46 -9.31 5.27
N SER A 192 13.36 -9.18 6.24
CA SER A 192 14.14 -10.32 6.74
C SER A 192 13.23 -11.36 7.42
N GLU A 193 12.20 -10.90 8.11
CA GLU A 193 11.29 -11.74 8.86
C GLU A 193 10.24 -12.41 7.95
N LEU A 194 9.50 -11.60 7.19
CA LEU A 194 8.46 -12.08 6.27
C LEU A 194 9.04 -12.82 5.07
N GLY A 195 10.17 -12.35 4.53
CA GLY A 195 10.85 -13.00 3.40
C GLY A 195 11.31 -14.42 3.73
N LYS A 196 11.83 -14.63 4.95
CA LYS A 196 12.17 -15.98 5.44
C LYS A 196 10.93 -16.87 5.53
N SER A 197 9.85 -16.38 6.14
CA SER A 197 8.62 -17.17 6.29
C SER A 197 8.02 -17.56 4.92
N LEU A 198 8.00 -16.63 3.96
CA LEU A 198 7.50 -16.89 2.60
C LEU A 198 8.35 -17.93 1.86
N ALA A 199 9.68 -17.84 1.96
CA ALA A 199 10.58 -18.78 1.30
C ALA A 199 10.60 -20.17 1.94
N GLN A 200 10.51 -20.25 3.27
CA GLN A 200 10.46 -21.53 3.98
C GLN A 200 9.22 -22.34 3.63
N GLU A 201 8.09 -21.67 3.48
CA GLU A 201 6.81 -22.31 3.28
C GLU A 201 6.64 -22.85 1.84
N THR A 202 7.29 -22.19 0.88
CA THR A 202 7.40 -22.62 -0.52
C THR A 202 8.55 -23.60 -0.75
N ARG A 203 9.02 -24.28 0.30
CA ARG A 203 10.08 -25.29 0.24
C ARG A 203 9.60 -26.70 0.58
N LYS A 204 8.32 -26.88 0.93
CA LYS A 204 7.76 -28.19 1.29
C LYS A 204 7.74 -29.12 0.07
N LYS A 205 8.84 -29.87 -0.06
CA LYS A 205 9.14 -30.92 -1.03
C LYS A 205 7.90 -31.71 -1.45
N THR A 206 7.68 -31.82 -2.75
CA THR A 206 7.42 -33.11 -3.43
C THR A 206 7.62 -32.97 -4.94
N ALA A 207 8.22 -33.99 -5.55
CA ALA A 207 8.23 -34.33 -6.97
C ALA A 207 8.93 -33.43 -8.02
N PHE A 208 9.20 -32.14 -7.79
CA PHE A 208 9.82 -31.32 -8.86
C PHE A 208 11.26 -31.75 -9.20
N TYR A 209 12.06 -32.12 -8.19
CA TYR A 209 13.42 -32.62 -8.41
C TYR A 209 13.44 -34.05 -8.97
N ASP A 210 12.40 -34.86 -8.72
CA ASP A 210 12.28 -36.19 -9.32
C ASP A 210 11.88 -36.09 -10.79
N ASN A 211 10.99 -35.15 -11.13
CA ASN A 211 10.59 -34.88 -12.51
C ASN A 211 11.72 -34.19 -13.31
N ARG A 212 12.50 -33.30 -12.70
CA ARG A 212 13.71 -32.74 -13.33
C ARG A 212 14.81 -33.79 -13.50
N ARG A 213 14.97 -34.75 -12.58
CA ARG A 213 15.89 -35.90 -12.75
C ARG A 213 15.41 -36.86 -13.84
N GLN A 214 14.10 -37.14 -13.92
CA GLN A 214 13.51 -37.94 -15.00
C GLN A 214 13.61 -37.23 -16.36
N LEU A 215 13.37 -35.91 -16.42
CA LEU A 215 13.56 -35.11 -17.63
C LEU A 215 15.03 -35.00 -18.03
N ILE A 216 15.98 -35.01 -17.08
CA ILE A 216 17.42 -35.09 -17.40
C ILE A 216 17.77 -36.50 -17.93
N GLN A 217 17.20 -37.56 -17.35
CA GLN A 217 17.36 -38.93 -17.86
C GLN A 217 16.68 -39.17 -19.23
N GLU A 218 15.54 -38.54 -19.50
CA GLU A 218 14.88 -38.57 -20.81
C GLU A 218 15.58 -37.68 -21.84
N LYS A 219 16.24 -36.59 -21.39
CA LYS A 219 17.05 -35.71 -22.26
C LYS A 219 18.39 -36.34 -22.68
N ASP A 220 18.79 -37.44 -22.03
CA ASP A 220 19.88 -38.31 -22.50
C ASP A 220 19.45 -39.28 -23.62
N ALA A 221 18.17 -39.29 -24.02
CA ALA A 221 17.75 -39.79 -25.33
C ALA A 221 18.07 -38.71 -26.39
N ALA A 222 19.33 -38.66 -26.80
CA ALA A 222 19.91 -37.56 -27.57
C ALA A 222 19.15 -37.25 -28.88
N PRO A 223 18.64 -36.02 -29.08
CA PRO A 223 18.37 -35.52 -30.43
C PRO A 223 19.68 -35.40 -31.21
N SER A 224 19.61 -35.58 -32.53
CA SER A 224 20.79 -35.54 -33.42
C SER A 224 21.64 -34.30 -33.16
N LYS A 225 22.97 -34.45 -33.17
CA LYS A 225 23.96 -33.37 -32.96
C LYS A 225 23.70 -32.12 -33.82
N ALA A 226 23.09 -32.30 -35.01
CA ALA A 226 22.70 -31.23 -35.92
C ALA A 226 21.46 -30.44 -35.49
N GLU A 227 20.56 -31.07 -34.74
CA GLU A 227 19.34 -30.45 -34.19
C GLU A 227 19.66 -29.67 -32.91
N ILE A 228 20.59 -30.18 -32.09
CA ILE A 228 21.13 -29.45 -30.93
C ILE A 228 21.80 -28.15 -31.39
N HIS A 229 22.63 -28.20 -32.44
CA HIS A 229 23.31 -27.00 -32.94
C HIS A 229 22.32 -25.95 -33.47
N ARG A 230 21.30 -26.39 -34.23
CA ARG A 230 20.24 -25.48 -34.74
C ARG A 230 19.42 -24.87 -33.61
N ASN A 231 19.05 -25.65 -32.60
CA ASN A 231 18.29 -25.15 -31.46
C ASN A 231 19.14 -24.20 -30.59
N MET A 232 20.45 -24.45 -30.44
CA MET A 232 21.37 -23.53 -29.76
C MET A 232 21.55 -22.22 -30.52
N GLU A 233 21.67 -22.25 -31.85
CA GLU A 233 21.74 -21.03 -32.66
C GLU A 233 20.44 -20.22 -32.62
N GLN A 234 19.28 -20.89 -32.66
CA GLN A 234 17.99 -20.24 -32.51
C GLN A 234 17.80 -19.63 -31.12
N ALA A 235 18.19 -20.35 -30.06
CA ALA A 235 18.14 -19.85 -28.68
C ALA A 235 19.07 -18.63 -28.51
N ALA A 236 20.31 -18.70 -29.00
CA ALA A 236 21.24 -17.58 -28.96
C ALA A 236 20.72 -16.36 -29.74
N SER A 237 20.07 -16.58 -30.89
CA SER A 237 19.43 -15.52 -31.68
C SER A 237 18.26 -14.86 -30.94
N LEU A 238 17.41 -15.66 -30.29
CA LEU A 238 16.29 -15.18 -29.48
C LEU A 238 16.78 -14.40 -28.25
N GLU A 239 17.78 -14.91 -27.54
CA GLU A 239 18.41 -14.21 -26.42
C GLU A 239 19.01 -12.86 -26.82
N ALA A 240 19.66 -12.80 -27.99
CA ALA A 240 20.17 -11.54 -28.53
C ALA A 240 19.05 -10.52 -28.80
N LYS A 241 17.91 -10.97 -29.36
CA LYS A 241 16.73 -10.12 -29.59
C LYS A 241 16.10 -9.64 -28.28
N VAL A 242 15.91 -10.53 -27.31
CA VAL A 242 15.37 -10.18 -25.99
C VAL A 242 16.28 -9.17 -25.29
N ARG A 243 17.60 -9.35 -25.37
CA ARG A 243 18.58 -8.41 -24.82
C ARG A 243 18.50 -7.04 -25.49
N GLY A 244 18.28 -7.00 -26.80
CA GLY A 244 18.06 -5.76 -27.55
C GLY A 244 16.78 -5.03 -27.11
N HIS A 245 15.66 -5.75 -26.99
CA HIS A 245 14.40 -5.18 -26.51
C HIS A 245 14.50 -4.67 -25.08
N ARG A 246 15.18 -5.41 -24.19
CA ARG A 246 15.39 -5.00 -22.80
C ARG A 246 16.16 -3.67 -22.72
N LYS A 247 17.28 -3.54 -23.46
CA LYS A 247 18.03 -2.28 -23.52
C LYS A 247 17.16 -1.12 -24.02
N LYS A 248 16.33 -1.35 -25.03
CA LYS A 248 15.41 -0.33 -25.55
C LYS A 248 14.38 0.11 -24.50
N LEU A 249 13.83 -0.83 -23.74
CA LEU A 249 12.88 -0.54 -22.66
C LEU A 249 13.54 0.21 -21.49
N GLU A 250 14.78 -0.16 -21.14
CA GLU A 250 15.57 0.52 -20.12
C GLU A 250 15.83 1.99 -20.51
N CYS A 251 16.25 2.27 -21.74
CA CYS A 251 16.41 3.64 -22.23
C CYS A 251 15.08 4.44 -22.23
N GLN A 252 13.96 3.81 -22.58
CA GLN A 252 12.65 4.47 -22.54
C GLN A 252 12.20 4.78 -21.11
N LEU A 253 12.48 3.88 -20.16
CA LEU A 253 12.14 4.08 -18.75
C LEU A 253 12.98 5.19 -18.13
N GLU A 254 14.27 5.26 -18.44
CA GLU A 254 15.15 6.37 -18.02
C GLU A 254 14.62 7.72 -18.50
N GLU A 255 14.18 7.81 -19.76
CA GLU A 255 13.60 9.05 -20.31
C GLU A 255 12.27 9.43 -19.63
N VAL A 256 11.40 8.45 -19.36
CA VAL A 256 10.14 8.71 -18.63
C VAL A 256 10.40 9.19 -17.21
N MET A 257 11.39 8.60 -16.51
CA MET A 257 11.76 9.05 -15.16
C MET A 257 12.36 10.47 -15.18
N ARG A 258 13.18 10.79 -16.19
CA ARG A 258 13.73 12.14 -16.40
C ARG A 258 12.60 13.17 -16.56
N ILE A 259 11.61 12.88 -17.40
CA ILE A 259 10.45 13.75 -17.63
C ILE A 259 9.59 13.89 -16.36
N ALA A 260 9.35 12.78 -15.64
CA ALA A 260 8.56 12.80 -14.41
C ALA A 260 9.23 13.64 -13.32
N SER A 261 10.54 13.56 -13.17
CA SER A 261 11.24 14.35 -12.15
C SER A 261 11.29 15.84 -12.48
N GLN A 262 11.50 16.20 -13.75
CA GLN A 262 11.38 17.60 -14.19
C GLN A 262 10.00 18.19 -13.84
N ARG A 263 8.94 17.38 -13.94
CA ARG A 263 7.59 17.79 -13.56
C ARG A 263 7.42 18.00 -12.05
N ASP A 264 8.00 17.13 -11.21
CA ASP A 264 7.92 17.26 -9.75
C ASP A 264 8.66 18.52 -9.25
N LEU A 265 9.83 18.81 -9.84
CA LEU A 265 10.58 20.03 -9.55
C LEU A 265 9.77 21.28 -9.93
N VAL A 266 9.18 21.31 -11.13
CA VAL A 266 8.27 22.39 -11.56
C VAL A 266 7.12 22.55 -10.58
N MET A 267 6.48 21.46 -10.14
CA MET A 267 5.39 21.55 -9.15
C MET A 267 5.85 22.10 -7.79
N GLN A 268 7.07 21.79 -7.35
CA GLN A 268 7.64 22.32 -6.10
C GLN A 268 7.88 23.83 -6.21
N TYR A 269 8.49 24.30 -7.30
CA TYR A 269 8.71 25.72 -7.56
C TYR A 269 7.39 26.49 -7.71
N GLU A 270 6.41 25.95 -8.43
CA GLU A 270 5.06 26.53 -8.51
C GLU A 270 4.41 26.64 -7.12
N SER A 271 4.58 25.64 -6.26
CA SER A 271 4.04 25.67 -4.90
C SER A 271 4.69 26.76 -4.05
N GLN A 272 6.02 26.93 -4.16
CA GLN A 272 6.75 28.00 -3.47
C GLN A 272 6.35 29.39 -3.98
N ALA A 273 6.22 29.56 -5.30
CA ALA A 273 5.72 30.79 -5.91
C ALA A 273 4.29 31.13 -5.45
N ARG A 274 3.39 30.13 -5.40
CA ARG A 274 2.02 30.31 -4.86
C ARG A 274 2.02 30.73 -3.39
N HIS A 275 2.96 30.25 -2.59
CA HIS A 275 3.07 30.63 -1.18
C HIS A 275 3.56 32.08 -1.03
N LEU A 276 4.61 32.47 -1.75
CA LEU A 276 5.13 33.85 -1.74
C LEU A 276 4.08 34.85 -2.23
N ASN A 277 3.35 34.54 -3.30
CA ASN A 277 2.26 35.39 -3.78
C ASN A 277 1.15 35.55 -2.72
N ARG A 278 0.82 34.51 -1.96
CA ARG A 278 -0.15 34.62 -0.86
C ARG A 278 0.35 35.56 0.24
N GLN A 279 1.62 35.47 0.63
CA GLN A 279 2.22 36.39 1.60
C GLN A 279 2.16 37.84 1.11
N PHE A 280 2.42 38.07 -0.18
CA PHE A 280 2.30 39.40 -0.79
C PHE A 280 0.89 39.97 -0.66
N TYR A 281 -0.14 39.18 -0.99
CA TYR A 281 -1.54 39.60 -0.83
C TYR A 281 -1.92 39.89 0.63
N GLU A 282 -1.46 39.07 1.58
CA GLU A 282 -1.71 39.30 3.02
C GLU A 282 -1.05 40.58 3.52
N ILE A 283 0.18 40.88 3.08
CA ILE A 283 0.88 42.13 3.40
C ILE A 283 0.13 43.32 2.78
N GLN A 284 -0.29 43.24 1.52
CA GLN A 284 -1.07 44.30 0.87
C GLN A 284 -2.40 44.56 1.58
N GLN A 285 -3.11 43.51 1.98
CA GLN A 285 -4.39 43.64 2.68
C GLN A 285 -4.22 44.33 4.03
N LYS A 286 -3.21 43.92 4.82
CA LYS A 286 -2.88 44.59 6.09
C LYS A 286 -2.55 46.07 5.89
N MET A 287 -1.85 46.41 4.81
CA MET A 287 -1.49 47.80 4.50
C MET A 287 -2.75 48.64 4.24
N VAL A 288 -3.72 48.10 3.48
CA VAL A 288 -5.00 48.77 3.21
C VAL A 288 -5.86 48.92 4.47
N GLU A 289 -5.88 47.89 5.33
CA GLU A 289 -6.59 47.91 6.62
C GLU A 289 -6.00 48.95 7.58
N GLU A 290 -4.66 49.07 7.65
CA GLU A 290 -4.00 50.11 8.44
C GLU A 290 -4.28 51.51 7.89
N MET A 291 -4.23 51.70 6.56
CA MET A 291 -4.58 52.97 5.93
C MET A 291 -6.00 53.43 6.29
N HIS A 292 -6.99 52.51 6.27
CA HIS A 292 -8.36 52.81 6.70
C HIS A 292 -8.46 53.12 8.20
N GLN A 293 -7.68 52.46 9.05
CA GLN A 293 -7.67 52.73 10.50
C GLN A 293 -7.06 54.11 10.83
N THR A 294 -6.05 54.56 10.06
CA THR A 294 -5.49 55.91 10.20
C THR A 294 -6.42 57.02 9.72
N GLU A 295 -7.32 56.76 8.77
CA GLU A 295 -8.31 57.75 8.29
C GLU A 295 -9.49 57.94 9.26
N ILE A 296 -9.80 56.95 10.11
CA ILE A 296 -10.93 56.98 11.05
C ILE A 296 -10.53 57.53 12.44
N GLY A 297 -9.23 57.59 12.76
CA GLY A 297 -8.71 58.06 14.05
C GLY A 297 -8.04 59.44 13.99
N GLU A 298 -8.73 60.50 14.42
CA GLU A 298 -8.09 61.77 14.75
C GLU A 298 -7.14 61.59 15.96
N GLY A 299 -5.82 61.62 15.74
CA GLY A 299 -4.85 61.80 16.83
C GLY A 299 -3.50 61.09 16.69
N SER A 300 -2.55 61.73 16.01
CA SER A 300 -1.11 61.75 16.30
C SER A 300 -0.40 60.45 16.73
N LYS A 301 -0.29 59.46 15.83
CA LYS A 301 0.84 58.51 15.85
C LYS A 301 1.47 58.46 14.47
N GLN A 302 2.78 58.73 14.38
CA GLN A 302 3.52 58.71 13.12
C GLN A 302 3.42 57.31 12.47
N PRO A 303 2.88 57.18 11.25
CA PRO A 303 2.98 55.96 10.46
C PRO A 303 4.41 55.91 9.90
N GLY A 304 5.32 55.32 10.66
CA GLY A 304 6.75 55.40 10.32
C GLY A 304 7.50 54.09 10.45
N HIS A 305 7.22 53.32 11.49
CA HIS A 305 8.00 52.12 11.78
C HIS A 305 7.36 50.84 11.21
N MET A 306 6.04 50.69 11.35
CA MET A 306 5.32 49.50 10.89
C MET A 306 5.19 49.47 9.37
N GLU A 307 4.84 50.60 8.76
CA GLU A 307 4.80 50.77 7.30
C GLU A 307 6.16 50.49 6.65
N ARG A 308 7.26 51.06 7.18
CA ARG A 308 8.63 50.74 6.71
C ARG A 308 9.00 49.26 6.88
N SER A 309 8.55 48.62 7.96
CA SER A 309 8.76 47.18 8.17
C SER A 309 8.04 46.35 7.10
N MET A 310 6.81 46.71 6.75
CA MET A 310 6.03 46.00 5.72
C MET A 310 6.58 46.22 4.32
N TYR A 311 7.01 47.45 3.97
CA TYR A 311 7.71 47.71 2.71
C TYR A 311 9.04 46.93 2.62
N GLN A 312 9.78 46.81 3.73
CA GLN A 312 11.02 46.03 3.76
C GLN A 312 10.76 44.53 3.59
N GLU A 313 9.69 43.99 4.18
CA GLU A 313 9.26 42.61 3.97
C GLU A 313 8.82 42.36 2.52
N MET A 314 8.14 43.32 1.90
CA MET A 314 7.72 43.23 0.49
C MET A 314 8.93 43.19 -0.45
N ILE A 315 9.90 44.08 -0.28
CA ILE A 315 11.17 44.08 -1.04
C ILE A 315 11.93 42.76 -0.84
N THR A 316 11.92 42.23 0.39
CA THR A 316 12.57 40.94 0.70
C THR A 316 11.87 39.78 -0.01
N CYS A 317 10.54 39.79 -0.09
CA CYS A 317 9.78 38.78 -0.84
C CYS A 317 10.03 38.86 -2.35
N GLU A 318 10.11 40.06 -2.90
CA GLU A 318 10.36 40.32 -4.32
C GLU A 318 11.79 39.90 -4.73
N ALA A 319 12.79 40.17 -3.89
CA ALA A 319 14.15 39.67 -4.08
C ALA A 319 14.22 38.13 -4.04
N ARG A 320 13.44 37.49 -3.16
CA ARG A 320 13.35 36.02 -3.09
C ARG A 320 12.69 35.43 -4.33
N LEU A 321 11.66 36.08 -4.88
CA LEU A 321 11.03 35.67 -6.15
C LEU A 321 12.01 35.80 -7.32
N SER A 322 12.73 36.92 -7.40
CA SER A 322 13.73 37.15 -8.46
C SER A 322 14.87 36.12 -8.43
N ASN A 323 15.34 35.74 -7.24
CA ASN A 323 16.32 34.66 -7.09
C ASN A 323 15.76 33.30 -7.52
N LEU A 324 14.50 33.02 -7.19
CA LEU A 324 13.82 31.78 -7.60
C LEU A 324 13.69 31.69 -9.13
N GLU A 325 13.39 32.81 -9.79
CA GLU A 325 13.31 32.91 -11.26
C GLU A 325 14.68 32.74 -11.92
N SER A 326 15.74 33.32 -11.34
CA SER A 326 17.12 33.11 -11.80
C SER A 326 17.56 31.64 -11.65
N ASP A 327 17.23 30.99 -10.53
CA ASP A 327 17.51 29.58 -10.30
C ASP A 327 16.78 28.67 -11.30
N LEU A 328 15.56 29.03 -11.71
CA LEU A 328 14.79 28.35 -12.76
C LEU A 328 15.44 28.47 -14.15
N LEU A 329 16.12 29.58 -14.43
CA LEU A 329 16.83 29.84 -15.69
C LEU A 329 18.24 29.20 -15.72
N GLU A 330 18.91 29.05 -14.57
CA GLU A 330 20.19 28.32 -14.40
C GLU A 330 20.03 26.79 -14.22
N SER A 331 18.80 26.30 -14.17
CA SER A 331 18.38 24.94 -13.77
C SER A 331 18.86 23.74 -14.61
N PRO A 332 19.37 23.81 -15.86
CA PRO A 332 19.74 22.58 -16.57
C PRO A 332 20.93 21.82 -15.93
N GLU A 333 21.95 22.52 -15.43
CA GLU A 333 23.23 21.88 -15.03
C GLU A 333 23.29 21.46 -13.54
N LYS A 334 22.69 22.23 -12.63
CA LYS A 334 22.69 21.91 -11.18
C LYS A 334 21.69 20.81 -10.82
N VAL A 335 20.61 20.66 -11.59
CA VAL A 335 19.64 19.57 -11.44
C VAL A 335 20.27 18.25 -11.90
N GLU A 336 21.03 18.23 -12.98
CA GLU A 336 21.59 16.99 -13.55
C GLU A 336 22.38 16.14 -12.54
N THR A 337 23.20 16.73 -11.67
CA THR A 337 24.06 15.95 -10.75
C THR A 337 23.30 15.29 -9.59
N ASN A 338 22.33 15.99 -8.99
CA ASN A 338 21.53 15.44 -7.88
C ASN A 338 20.41 14.53 -8.41
N GLU A 339 19.87 14.84 -9.59
CA GLU A 339 18.83 14.06 -10.27
C GLU A 339 19.38 12.77 -10.88
N GLN A 340 20.60 12.77 -11.45
CA GLN A 340 21.27 11.55 -11.93
C GLN A 340 21.56 10.58 -10.78
N SER A 341 21.88 11.05 -9.58
CA SER A 341 22.02 10.17 -8.41
C SER A 341 20.67 9.55 -8.01
N ARG A 342 19.59 10.34 -7.96
CA ARG A 342 18.25 9.83 -7.62
C ARG A 342 17.69 8.86 -8.66
N ILE A 343 17.88 9.15 -9.95
CA ILE A 343 17.51 8.27 -11.06
C ILE A 343 18.34 6.99 -11.04
N HIS A 344 19.64 7.09 -10.76
CA HIS A 344 20.53 5.93 -10.60
C HIS A 344 20.08 5.02 -9.45
N ASP A 345 19.72 5.60 -8.30
CA ASP A 345 19.29 4.84 -7.13
C ASP A 345 17.91 4.20 -7.33
N GLN A 346 16.98 4.91 -8.00
CA GLN A 346 15.68 4.35 -8.38
C GLN A 346 15.82 3.23 -9.43
N GLY A 347 16.73 3.38 -10.39
CA GLY A 347 17.08 2.35 -11.37
C GLY A 347 17.71 1.10 -10.71
N ALA A 348 18.57 1.27 -9.71
CA ALA A 348 19.13 0.18 -8.92
C ALA A 348 18.05 -0.58 -8.13
N MET A 349 17.14 0.14 -7.48
CA MET A 349 15.98 -0.43 -6.77
C MET A 349 15.08 -1.25 -7.68
N LEU A 350 14.77 -0.74 -8.88
CA LEU A 350 13.97 -1.47 -9.87
C LEU A 350 14.65 -2.75 -10.33
N LYS A 351 15.97 -2.72 -10.56
CA LYS A 351 16.75 -3.93 -10.89
C LYS A 351 16.68 -4.97 -9.77
N LEU A 352 16.86 -4.56 -8.51
CA LEU A 352 16.78 -5.47 -7.36
C LEU A 352 15.39 -6.07 -7.19
N ARG A 353 14.32 -5.29 -7.34
CA ARG A 353 12.94 -5.80 -7.34
C ARG A 353 12.73 -6.83 -8.46
N GLY A 354 13.27 -6.56 -9.65
CA GLY A 354 13.27 -7.51 -10.77
C GLY A 354 13.98 -8.81 -10.44
N TYR A 355 15.13 -8.75 -9.77
CA TYR A 355 15.86 -9.94 -9.32
C TYR A 355 15.09 -10.75 -8.28
N VAL A 356 14.42 -10.11 -7.31
CA VAL A 356 13.57 -10.81 -6.35
C VAL A 356 12.46 -11.57 -7.06
N LEU A 357 11.80 -10.94 -8.04
CA LEU A 357 10.74 -11.58 -8.79
C LEU A 357 11.25 -12.76 -9.62
N GLN A 358 12.35 -12.57 -10.36
CA GLN A 358 12.96 -13.62 -11.15
C GLN A 358 13.35 -14.82 -10.27
N LEU A 359 14.03 -14.56 -9.15
CA LEU A 359 14.42 -15.61 -8.20
C LEU A 359 13.20 -16.36 -7.67
N ALA A 360 12.12 -15.64 -7.37
CA ALA A 360 10.90 -16.25 -6.87
C ALA A 360 10.21 -17.13 -7.93
N GLU A 361 10.10 -16.65 -9.17
CA GLU A 361 9.46 -17.37 -10.28
C GLU A 361 10.25 -18.62 -10.71
N GLU A 362 11.58 -18.53 -10.75
CA GLU A 362 12.45 -19.60 -11.24
C GLU A 362 12.72 -20.68 -10.19
N HIS A 363 12.78 -20.33 -8.90
CA HIS A 363 13.32 -21.21 -7.88
C HIS A 363 12.37 -21.59 -6.74
N LEU A 364 11.23 -20.92 -6.55
CA LEU A 364 10.26 -21.36 -5.54
C LEU A 364 9.54 -22.64 -6.01
N VAL A 365 9.39 -23.60 -5.09
CA VAL A 365 8.77 -24.90 -5.39
C VAL A 365 7.81 -25.28 -4.27
N ALA A 366 6.52 -25.04 -4.47
CA ALA A 366 5.50 -25.55 -3.58
C ALA A 366 4.86 -26.82 -4.16
N LYS A 367 4.28 -27.66 -3.27
CA LYS A 367 3.47 -28.82 -3.66
C LYS A 367 2.26 -28.44 -4.51
N ASP A 368 1.69 -27.29 -4.22
CA ASP A 368 0.53 -26.75 -4.91
C ASP A 368 0.91 -25.48 -5.69
N GLU A 369 0.47 -25.41 -6.94
CA GLU A 369 0.79 -24.30 -7.84
C GLU A 369 0.17 -22.99 -7.37
N THR A 370 -1.03 -23.03 -6.76
CA THR A 370 -1.67 -21.80 -6.25
C THR A 370 -0.93 -21.24 -5.05
N CYS A 371 -0.39 -22.12 -4.19
CA CYS A 371 0.52 -21.77 -3.11
C CYS A 371 1.81 -21.11 -3.63
N ARG A 372 2.45 -21.72 -4.64
CA ARG A 372 3.66 -21.16 -5.28
C ARG A 372 3.37 -19.77 -5.84
N GLN A 373 2.32 -19.64 -6.65
CA GLN A 373 1.95 -18.38 -7.28
C GLN A 373 1.62 -17.30 -6.24
N GLY A 374 0.88 -17.65 -5.18
CA GLY A 374 0.57 -16.72 -4.10
C GLY A 374 1.82 -16.22 -3.38
N ALA A 375 2.81 -17.08 -3.15
CA ALA A 375 4.08 -16.69 -2.54
C ALA A 375 4.96 -15.82 -3.45
N VAL A 376 5.01 -16.11 -4.77
CA VAL A 376 5.68 -15.25 -5.76
C VAL A 376 5.07 -13.85 -5.73
N VAL A 377 3.73 -13.75 -5.76
CA VAL A 377 3.03 -12.46 -5.70
C VAL A 377 3.26 -11.78 -4.35
N ALA A 378 3.29 -12.52 -3.24
CA ALA A 378 3.58 -11.98 -1.93
C ALA A 378 5.01 -11.39 -1.85
N LEU A 379 6.03 -12.10 -2.33
CA LEU A 379 7.40 -11.60 -2.38
C LEU A 379 7.54 -10.39 -3.30
N LYS A 380 6.85 -10.40 -4.44
CA LYS A 380 6.79 -9.25 -5.35
C LYS A 380 6.21 -8.02 -4.63
N ASN A 381 5.09 -8.18 -3.93
CA ASN A 381 4.45 -7.10 -3.20
C ASN A 381 5.33 -6.62 -2.05
N LEU A 382 5.97 -7.53 -1.31
CA LEU A 382 6.93 -7.20 -0.25
C LEU A 382 8.10 -6.36 -0.77
N ALA A 383 8.71 -6.78 -1.89
CA ALA A 383 9.80 -6.06 -2.53
C ALA A 383 9.37 -4.70 -3.11
N HIS A 384 8.13 -4.60 -3.59
CA HIS A 384 7.58 -3.35 -4.11
C HIS A 384 7.38 -2.30 -3.01
N GLN A 385 7.01 -2.72 -1.80
CA GLN A 385 6.83 -1.85 -0.63
C GLN A 385 8.15 -1.46 0.04
N CYS A 386 9.29 -1.97 -0.44
CA CYS A 386 10.60 -1.67 0.11
C CYS A 386 11.16 -0.35 -0.45
N GLY A 387 11.56 0.56 0.43
CA GLY A 387 12.19 1.83 0.12
C GLY A 387 13.73 1.83 0.14
N SER A 388 14.38 0.77 0.65
CA SER A 388 15.85 0.69 0.78
C SER A 388 16.48 -0.36 -0.14
N GLN A 389 17.62 0.00 -0.73
CA GLN A 389 18.44 -0.91 -1.55
C GLN A 389 19.03 -2.03 -0.69
N GLU A 390 19.56 -1.67 0.48
CA GLU A 390 20.17 -2.60 1.44
C GLU A 390 19.18 -3.67 1.88
N ALA A 391 17.94 -3.27 2.11
CA ALA A 391 16.90 -4.17 2.59
C ALA A 391 16.48 -5.17 1.48
N LEU A 392 16.43 -4.74 0.21
CA LEU A 392 16.24 -5.65 -0.93
C LEU A 392 17.43 -6.59 -1.13
N GLU A 393 18.66 -6.11 -1.02
CA GLU A 393 19.86 -6.96 -1.09
C GLU A 393 19.86 -8.01 0.03
N ALA A 394 19.46 -7.61 1.24
CA ALA A 394 19.29 -8.52 2.36
C ALA A 394 18.19 -9.56 2.07
N LEU A 395 17.05 -9.17 1.51
CA LEU A 395 16.00 -10.11 1.10
C LEU A 395 16.55 -11.12 0.09
N ILE A 396 17.23 -10.67 -0.97
CA ILE A 396 17.82 -11.55 -1.99
C ILE A 396 18.79 -12.55 -1.35
N LYS A 397 19.70 -12.08 -0.49
CA LYS A 397 20.64 -12.96 0.24
C LYS A 397 19.91 -14.02 1.07
N HIS A 398 18.83 -13.63 1.74
CA HIS A 398 18.02 -14.58 2.51
C HIS A 398 17.29 -15.58 1.63
N LEU A 399 16.65 -15.14 0.55
CA LEU A 399 15.97 -16.03 -0.39
C LEU A 399 16.95 -17.03 -1.00
N VAL A 400 18.11 -16.56 -1.48
CA VAL A 400 19.18 -17.42 -2.00
C VAL A 400 19.64 -18.41 -0.93
N GLY A 401 19.83 -17.97 0.32
CA GLY A 401 20.20 -18.85 1.43
C GLY A 401 19.18 -19.97 1.69
N VAL A 402 17.89 -19.62 1.75
CA VAL A 402 16.80 -20.60 1.97
C VAL A 402 16.64 -21.55 0.79
N LEU A 403 16.85 -21.08 -0.43
CA LEU A 403 16.76 -21.89 -1.64
C LEU A 403 17.96 -22.83 -1.83
N ASN A 404 19.13 -22.44 -1.32
CA ASN A 404 20.38 -23.17 -1.54
C ASN A 404 20.80 -24.12 -0.41
N ASP A 405 20.19 -24.06 0.78
CA ASP A 405 20.54 -24.78 2.03
C ASP A 405 21.88 -25.55 2.04
N GLN A 406 22.74 -25.10 2.96
CA GLN A 406 24.06 -25.53 3.45
C GLN A 406 24.65 -26.94 3.14
N ASP A 407 23.88 -27.92 2.67
CA ASP A 407 24.38 -29.24 2.24
C ASP A 407 24.79 -29.30 0.76
N PHE A 408 24.48 -28.27 -0.04
CA PHE A 408 24.75 -28.28 -1.50
C PHE A 408 26.07 -27.58 -1.91
N VAL A 409 26.79 -26.99 -0.95
CA VAL A 409 27.98 -26.17 -1.25
C VAL A 409 29.19 -27.02 -1.68
N ASP A 410 29.22 -28.31 -1.36
CA ASP A 410 30.40 -29.15 -1.64
C ASP A 410 30.35 -29.94 -2.96
N ALA A 411 29.22 -29.99 -3.67
CA ALA A 411 29.07 -30.92 -4.80
C ALA A 411 29.06 -30.29 -6.20
N GLU A 412 28.68 -29.03 -6.39
CA GLU A 412 28.59 -28.43 -7.74
C GLU A 412 29.12 -26.99 -7.82
N MET A 413 30.31 -26.77 -7.28
CA MET A 413 31.20 -25.70 -7.75
C MET A 413 31.97 -26.15 -9.01
N SER A 414 31.25 -26.59 -10.03
CA SER A 414 31.84 -26.76 -11.37
C SER A 414 30.77 -26.52 -12.43
N THR A 415 30.83 -25.31 -13.00
CA THR A 415 30.31 -24.95 -14.33
C THR A 415 28.79 -24.95 -14.54
N SER A 416 28.25 -23.77 -14.86
CA SER A 416 26.93 -23.53 -15.47
C SER A 416 25.68 -23.66 -14.59
N SER A 417 25.59 -22.89 -13.49
CA SER A 417 24.30 -22.63 -12.84
C SER A 417 24.07 -21.11 -12.73
N GLU A 418 22.87 -20.66 -13.05
CA GLU A 418 22.40 -19.26 -12.98
C GLU A 418 22.63 -18.63 -11.61
N VAL A 419 22.79 -19.45 -10.56
CA VAL A 419 23.19 -19.04 -9.21
C VAL A 419 24.60 -18.42 -9.17
N ALA A 420 25.54 -18.92 -9.98
CA ALA A 420 26.88 -18.33 -10.13
C ALA A 420 26.85 -17.00 -10.90
N VAL A 421 25.80 -16.76 -11.70
CA VAL A 421 25.56 -15.46 -12.36
C VAL A 421 24.96 -14.48 -11.37
N LEU A 422 23.99 -14.90 -10.56
CA LEU A 422 23.38 -14.09 -9.50
C LEU A 422 24.40 -13.69 -8.42
N TYR A 423 25.27 -14.61 -7.99
CA TYR A 423 26.36 -14.29 -7.07
C TYR A 423 27.37 -13.30 -7.68
N ARG A 424 27.65 -13.42 -8.99
CA ARG A 424 28.47 -12.45 -9.74
C ARG A 424 27.81 -11.08 -9.87
N VAL A 425 26.49 -11.02 -10.02
CA VAL A 425 25.72 -9.76 -10.09
C VAL A 425 25.72 -9.06 -8.72
N VAL A 426 25.41 -9.77 -7.64
CA VAL A 426 25.46 -9.22 -6.27
C VAL A 426 26.88 -8.74 -5.94
N LYS A 427 27.90 -9.52 -6.27
CA LYS A 427 29.31 -9.14 -6.07
C LYS A 427 29.71 -7.94 -6.93
N ARG A 428 29.20 -7.82 -8.16
CA ARG A 428 29.45 -6.66 -9.05
C ARG A 428 28.79 -5.39 -8.51
N LEU A 429 27.54 -5.45 -8.04
CA LEU A 429 26.85 -4.31 -7.43
C LEU A 429 27.53 -3.83 -6.13
N GLN A 430 28.08 -4.76 -5.34
CA GLN A 430 28.88 -4.42 -4.15
C GLN A 430 30.21 -3.74 -4.51
N LEU A 431 30.88 -4.19 -5.59
CA LEU A 431 32.12 -3.56 -6.08
C LEU A 431 31.89 -2.17 -6.67
N GLU A 432 30.75 -1.95 -7.35
CA GLU A 432 30.36 -0.64 -7.89
C GLU A 432 30.12 0.40 -6.77
N ARG A 433 29.63 -0.03 -5.59
CA ARG A 433 29.54 0.80 -4.37
C ARG A 433 30.92 1.17 -3.81
N SER A 434 31.84 0.21 -3.73
CA SER A 434 33.20 0.44 -3.24
C SER A 434 34.00 1.38 -4.15
N SER A 435 33.75 1.35 -5.46
CA SER A 435 34.42 2.23 -6.43
C SER A 435 33.95 3.69 -6.36
N LYS A 436 32.69 3.95 -5.96
CA LYS A 436 32.15 5.32 -5.81
C LYS A 436 32.54 5.99 -4.50
N ALA A 437 32.90 5.21 -3.47
CA ALA A 437 33.44 5.74 -2.20
C ALA A 437 34.90 6.24 -2.31
N CYS A 438 35.57 6.03 -3.45
CA CYS A 438 36.98 6.38 -3.67
C CYS A 438 37.19 7.57 -4.63
N ILE A 439 36.21 8.47 -4.78
CA ILE A 439 36.43 9.75 -5.48
C ILE A 439 36.90 10.78 -4.43
N PRO A 440 38.19 11.18 -4.39
CA PRO A 440 38.63 12.25 -3.51
C PRO A 440 38.02 13.59 -3.95
N PRO A 441 37.73 14.52 -3.03
CA PRO A 441 37.27 15.85 -3.40
C PRO A 441 38.39 16.57 -4.16
N HIS A 442 38.16 16.85 -5.43
CA HIS A 442 39.01 17.76 -6.19
C HIS A 442 38.79 19.19 -5.68
N GLY A 443 39.86 19.82 -5.18
CA GLY A 443 39.91 21.27 -5.09
C GLY A 443 40.76 21.84 -3.96
N GLU A 444 42.08 21.70 -4.04
CA GLU A 444 42.99 22.76 -3.55
C GLU A 444 44.07 22.99 -4.59
N THR A 445 43.83 24.01 -5.41
CA THR A 445 44.79 24.63 -6.31
C THR A 445 45.87 25.33 -5.50
N ALA A 446 47.13 25.00 -5.79
CA ALA A 446 48.27 25.79 -5.40
C ALA A 446 48.28 27.11 -6.17
N LEU A 447 48.24 28.23 -5.42
CA LEU A 447 48.98 29.48 -5.67
C LEU A 447 48.95 30.35 -4.42
#